data_AF-A0A955JVA8-F1
#
_entry.id   AF-A0A955JVA8-F1
#
_cell.length_a   1.000
_cell.length_b   1.000
_cell.length_c   1.000
_cell.angle_alpha   90.00
_cell.angle_beta   90.00
_cell.angle_gamma   90.00
#
_symmetry.space_group_name_H-M   'P 1'
#
loop_
_entity.id
_entity.type
_entity.pdbx_description
1 polymer ?
#
loop_
_entity_poly.entity_id
_entity_poly.type
_entity_poly.pdbx_seq_one_letter_code
_entity_poly.pdbx_strand_id
1 'polypeptide(L)'
;MHYLGMRHKYERSTGRKKDVKRTPYIVFLDKLTFVVGTIGPFTVLPQIYTIYSTKSAAGVSAATWALIFVVTFPWILYGLAHKDKNIIVSFILWEIMNATVVVGALLYR
;
A
#
# COMPACT_ATOMS: atom_id res chain seq x y z
N MET A 1 22.51 41.12 7.18
CA MET A 1 21.53 40.02 7.02
C MET A 1 21.19 39.67 5.55
N HIS A 2 22.01 40.05 4.55
CA HIS A 2 21.71 39.88 3.12
C HIS A 2 22.15 38.51 2.54
N TYR A 3 23.04 37.78 3.22
CA TYR A 3 23.66 36.56 2.69
C TYR A 3 22.80 35.28 2.78
N LEU A 4 21.78 35.24 3.64
CA LEU A 4 20.93 34.05 3.84
C LEU A 4 19.93 33.83 2.69
N GLY A 5 19.39 34.92 2.11
CA GLY A 5 18.42 34.84 1.02
C GLY A 5 19.01 34.34 -0.31
N MET A 6 20.30 34.60 -0.55
CA MET A 6 20.97 34.20 -1.80
C MET A 6 21.26 32.70 -1.86
N ARG A 7 21.46 32.03 -0.72
CA ARG A 7 21.66 30.57 -0.67
C ARG A 7 20.42 29.80 -1.11
N HIS A 8 19.24 30.18 -0.62
CA HIS A 8 17.99 29.53 -1.00
C HIS A 8 17.66 29.66 -2.49
N LYS A 9 17.98 30.80 -3.11
CA LYS A 9 17.80 31.00 -4.56
C LYS A 9 18.80 30.18 -5.38
N TYR A 10 20.05 30.07 -4.93
CA TYR A 10 21.08 29.30 -5.62
C TYR A 10 20.82 27.78 -5.59
N GLU A 11 20.32 27.26 -4.46
CA GLU A 11 19.94 25.84 -4.32
C GLU A 11 18.74 25.46 -5.21
N ARG A 12 17.79 26.38 -5.43
CA ARG A 12 16.69 26.18 -6.41
C ARG A 12 17.15 26.26 -7.86
N SER A 13 18.09 27.16 -8.19
CA SER A 13 18.60 27.38 -9.55
C SER A 13 19.53 26.27 -10.06
N THR A 14 20.20 25.54 -9.16
CA THR A 14 21.22 24.54 -9.54
C THR A 14 20.67 23.12 -9.63
N GLY A 15 19.37 22.91 -9.42
CA GLY A 15 18.75 21.57 -9.45
C GLY A 15 19.31 20.58 -8.43
N ARG A 16 20.19 21.04 -7.53
CA ARG A 16 20.89 20.22 -6.55
C ARG A 16 19.93 19.92 -5.41
N LYS A 17 18.98 19.00 -5.63
CA LYS A 17 18.30 18.31 -4.55
C LYS A 17 19.40 17.76 -3.66
N LYS A 18 19.50 18.30 -2.44
CA LYS A 18 20.45 17.85 -1.44
C LYS A 18 20.23 16.35 -1.30
N ASP A 19 21.18 15.53 -1.76
CA ASP A 19 21.13 14.08 -1.56
C ASP A 19 21.03 13.86 -0.06
N VAL A 20 19.82 13.58 0.41
CA VAL A 20 19.59 13.18 1.80
C VAL A 20 20.44 11.94 1.96
N LYS A 21 21.53 12.03 2.72
CA LYS A 21 22.39 10.88 3.01
C LYS A 21 21.49 9.78 3.57
N ARG A 22 21.17 8.77 2.74
CA ARG A 22 20.34 7.65 3.18
C ARG A 22 21.17 6.89 4.19
N THR A 23 20.79 7.01 5.47
CA THR A 23 21.43 6.21 6.51
C THR A 23 21.12 4.73 6.24
N PRO A 24 21.98 3.79 6.67
CA PRO A 24 21.73 2.36 6.50
C PRO A 24 20.34 1.93 7.02
N TYR A 25 19.85 2.61 8.06
CA TYR A 25 18.50 2.45 8.60
C TYR A 25 17.39 2.75 7.58
N ILE A 26 17.46 3.87 6.85
CA ILE A 26 16.44 4.23 5.85
C ILE A 26 16.44 3.22 4.68
N VAL A 27 17.62 2.80 4.23
CA VAL A 27 17.72 1.78 3.16
C VAL A 27 17.15 0.43 3.60
N PHE A 28 17.36 0.06 4.87
CA PHE A 28 16.75 -1.13 5.44
C PHE A 28 15.22 -1.03 5.50
N LEU A 29 14.70 0.10 5.99
CA LEU A 29 13.25 0.33 6.00
C LEU A 29 12.66 0.28 4.60
N ASP A 30 13.26 0.97 3.61
CA ASP A 30 12.78 0.96 2.23
C ASP A 30 12.63 -0.47 1.68
N LYS A 31 13.62 -1.34 1.93
CA LYS A 31 13.59 -2.74 1.54
C LYS A 31 12.53 -3.53 2.30
N LEU A 32 12.43 -3.32 3.62
CA LEU A 32 11.45 -4.00 4.46
C LEU A 32 10.02 -3.63 4.03
N THR A 33 9.73 -2.35 3.84
CA THR A 33 8.42 -1.86 3.41
C THR A 33 8.05 -2.39 2.03
N PHE A 34 9.02 -2.51 1.12
CA PHE A 34 8.79 -3.14 -0.18
C PHE A 34 8.40 -4.62 -0.05
N VAL A 35 9.15 -5.38 0.75
CA VAL A 35 8.88 -6.81 0.98
C VAL A 35 7.53 -7.00 1.67
N VAL A 36 7.28 -6.28 2.76
CA VAL A 36 6.03 -6.37 3.53
C VAL A 36 4.84 -5.87 2.71
N GLY A 37 5.00 -4.82 1.91
CA GLY A 37 3.96 -4.33 1.02
C GLY A 37 3.58 -5.34 -0.06
N THR A 38 4.53 -6.19 -0.48
CA THR A 38 4.27 -7.24 -1.47
C THR A 38 3.71 -8.51 -0.81
N ILE A 39 4.23 -8.92 0.35
CA ILE A 39 3.83 -10.14 1.05
C ILE A 39 2.52 -9.95 1.82
N GLY A 40 2.28 -8.76 2.36
CA GLY A 40 1.14 -8.42 3.21
C GLY A 40 -0.21 -8.88 2.67
N PRO A 41 -0.59 -8.58 1.42
CA PRO A 41 -1.85 -9.05 0.84
C PRO A 41 -2.07 -10.56 0.93
N PHE A 42 -1.00 -11.35 0.82
CA PHE A 42 -1.10 -12.82 0.86
C PHE A 42 -1.44 -13.37 2.25
N THR A 43 -1.36 -12.55 3.30
CA THR A 43 -1.85 -12.92 4.64
C THR A 43 -3.37 -13.16 4.66
N VAL A 44 -4.09 -12.72 3.63
CA VAL A 44 -5.54 -12.96 3.45
C VAL A 44 -5.82 -14.35 2.86
N LEU A 45 -4.83 -15.02 2.27
CA LEU A 45 -5.01 -16.34 1.64
C LEU A 45 -5.64 -17.39 2.56
N PRO A 46 -5.29 -17.53 3.86
CA PRO A 46 -5.95 -18.48 4.74
C PRO A 46 -7.45 -18.20 4.89
N GLN A 47 -7.86 -16.93 4.98
CA GLN A 47 -9.28 -16.54 5.06
C GLN A 47 -10.03 -16.92 3.79
N ILE A 48 -9.44 -16.66 2.62
CA ILE A 48 -9.99 -17.08 1.32
C ILE A 48 -10.10 -18.61 1.28
N TYR A 49 -9.02 -19.31 1.62
CA TYR A 49 -9.00 -20.77 1.62
C TYR A 49 -10.10 -21.35 2.52
N THR A 50 -10.25 -20.86 3.74
CA THR A 50 -11.30 -21.32 4.66
C THR A 50 -12.68 -21.14 4.06
N ILE A 51 -13.01 -19.97 3.49
CA ILE A 51 -14.34 -19.73 2.91
C ILE A 51 -14.64 -20.68 1.76
N TYR A 52 -13.70 -20.83 0.82
CA TYR A 52 -13.95 -21.58 -0.40
C TYR A 52 -13.82 -23.11 -0.23
N SER A 53 -13.03 -23.58 0.73
CA SER A 53 -12.89 -25.01 1.06
C SER A 53 -14.03 -25.52 1.92
N THR A 54 -14.45 -24.76 2.93
CA THR A 54 -15.57 -25.14 3.81
C THR A 54 -16.93 -24.83 3.20
N LYS A 55 -16.96 -24.04 2.11
CA LYS A 55 -18.20 -23.52 1.51
C LYS A 55 -19.07 -22.79 2.54
N SER A 56 -18.43 -22.14 3.50
CA SER A 56 -19.09 -21.41 4.57
C SER A 56 -18.32 -20.12 4.88
N ALA A 57 -19.06 -19.02 4.98
CA ALA A 57 -18.57 -17.74 5.43
C ALA A 57 -19.05 -17.40 6.86
N ALA A 58 -19.36 -18.42 7.67
CA ALA A 58 -19.81 -18.23 9.04
C ALA A 58 -18.81 -17.39 9.85
N GLY A 59 -19.29 -16.31 10.47
CA GLY A 59 -18.45 -15.36 11.22
C GLY A 59 -17.68 -14.35 10.37
N VAL A 60 -17.75 -14.41 9.03
CA VAL A 60 -17.09 -13.46 8.13
C VAL A 60 -18.06 -12.34 7.73
N SER A 61 -17.77 -11.12 8.14
CA SER A 61 -18.59 -9.95 7.80
C SER A 61 -18.25 -9.43 6.39
N ALA A 62 -19.12 -9.71 5.41
CA ALA A 62 -18.99 -9.16 4.05
C ALA A 62 -18.94 -7.61 4.04
N ALA A 63 -19.69 -6.96 4.94
CA ALA A 63 -19.68 -5.51 5.07
C ALA A 63 -18.31 -4.98 5.51
N THR A 64 -17.65 -5.65 6.46
CA THR A 64 -16.30 -5.26 6.91
C THR A 64 -15.30 -5.33 5.76
N TRP A 65 -15.28 -6.44 5.01
CA TRP A 65 -14.36 -6.59 3.89
C TRP A 65 -14.65 -5.63 2.74
N ALA A 66 -15.92 -5.31 2.48
CA ALA A 66 -16.31 -4.29 1.51
C ALA A 66 -15.87 -2.88 1.94
N LEU A 67 -16.00 -2.55 3.23
CA LEU A 67 -15.52 -1.27 3.75
C LEU A 67 -13.99 -1.17 3.68
N ILE A 68 -13.28 -2.26 3.98
CA ILE A 68 -11.82 -2.31 3.82
C ILE A 68 -11.45 -2.01 2.36
N PHE A 69 -12.07 -2.71 1.38
CA PHE A 69 -11.87 -2.46 -0.06
C PHE A 69 -12.07 -0.97 -0.41
N VAL A 70 -13.16 -0.35 0.05
CA VAL A 70 -13.44 1.07 -0.22
C VAL A 70 -12.39 1.99 0.41
N VAL A 71 -11.92 1.69 1.62
CA VAL A 71 -10.91 2.50 2.33
C VAL A 71 -9.51 2.31 1.75
N THR A 72 -9.19 1.13 1.20
CA THR A 72 -7.89 0.85 0.61
C THR A 72 -7.77 1.38 -0.82
N PHE A 73 -8.87 1.50 -1.55
CA PHE A 73 -8.88 1.93 -2.94
C PHE A 73 -8.21 3.31 -3.20
N PRO A 74 -8.42 4.36 -2.38
CA PRO A 74 -7.73 5.64 -2.56
C PRO A 74 -6.20 5.56 -2.53
N TRP A 75 -5.60 4.53 -1.92
CA TRP A 75 -4.14 4.38 -1.91
C TRP A 75 -3.56 4.06 -3.29
N ILE A 76 -4.33 3.39 -4.15
CA ILE A 76 -3.94 3.17 -5.55
C ILE A 76 -3.88 4.53 -6.27
N LEU A 77 -4.90 5.37 -6.07
CA LEU A 77 -4.95 6.72 -6.63
C LEU A 77 -3.78 7.58 -6.11
N TYR A 78 -3.49 7.49 -4.82
CA TYR A 78 -2.34 8.16 -4.20
C TYR A 78 -1.02 7.70 -4.82
N GLY A 79 -0.81 6.40 -4.99
CA GLY A 79 0.37 5.83 -5.61
C GLY A 79 0.54 6.30 -7.07
N LEU A 80 -0.56 6.34 -7.84
CA LEU A 80 -0.57 6.88 -9.20
C LEU A 80 -0.18 8.35 -9.24
N ALA A 81 -0.75 9.18 -8.36
CA ALA A 81 -0.46 10.61 -8.26
C ALA A 81 1.03 10.88 -7.92
N HIS A 82 1.64 10.04 -7.09
CA HIS A 82 3.05 10.17 -6.67
C HIS A 82 4.01 9.36 -7.55
N LYS A 83 3.51 8.64 -8.57
CA LYS A 83 4.27 7.71 -9.41
C LYS A 83 5.03 6.64 -8.62
N ASP A 84 4.47 6.24 -7.48
CA ASP A 84 5.04 5.20 -6.61
C ASP A 84 4.49 3.82 -7.01
N LYS A 85 5.29 3.09 -7.79
CA LYS A 85 4.95 1.75 -8.26
C LYS A 85 4.75 0.75 -7.13
N ASN A 86 5.45 0.91 -6.01
CA ASN A 86 5.37 -0.03 -4.90
C ASN A 86 3.99 0.07 -4.25
N ILE A 87 3.54 1.28 -3.94
CA ILE A 87 2.20 1.53 -3.39
C ILE A 87 1.12 1.00 -4.34
N ILE A 88 1.24 1.30 -5.64
CA ILE A 88 0.25 0.86 -6.64
C ILE A 88 0.13 -0.67 -6.65
N VAL A 89 1.25 -1.39 -6.79
CA VAL A 89 1.23 -2.86 -6.86
C VAL A 89 0.73 -3.48 -5.56
N SER A 90 1.20 -2.99 -4.41
CA SER A 90 0.79 -3.47 -3.09
C SER A 90 -0.72 -3.33 -2.88
N PHE A 91 -1.30 -2.16 -3.17
CA PHE A 91 -2.71 -1.94 -2.94
C PHE A 91 -3.59 -2.62 -3.98
N ILE A 92 -3.16 -2.75 -5.25
CA ILE A 92 -3.88 -3.60 -6.22
C ILE A 92 -3.98 -5.04 -5.73
N LEU A 93 -2.90 -5.61 -5.17
CA LEU A 93 -2.94 -6.95 -4.60
C LEU A 93 -3.90 -7.03 -3.40
N TRP A 94 -3.90 -6.02 -2.52
CA TRP A 94 -4.88 -5.94 -1.42
C TRP A 94 -6.32 -5.91 -1.94
N GLU A 95 -6.62 -5.11 -2.97
CA GLU A 95 -7.97 -5.04 -3.54
C GLU A 95 -8.43 -6.39 -4.11
N ILE A 96 -7.56 -7.11 -4.81
CA ILE A 96 -7.87 -8.45 -5.35
C ILE A 96 -8.20 -9.42 -4.21
N MET A 97 -7.39 -9.43 -3.15
CA MET A 97 -7.59 -10.32 -2.00
C MET A 97 -8.88 -9.98 -1.25
N ASN A 98 -9.10 -8.69 -0.95
CA ASN A 98 -10.31 -8.21 -0.26
C ASN A 98 -11.57 -8.50 -1.07
N ALA A 99 -11.56 -8.23 -2.38
CA ALA A 99 -12.68 -8.54 -3.27
C ALA A 99 -12.99 -10.03 -3.30
N THR A 100 -11.96 -10.89 -3.33
CA THR A 100 -12.14 -12.34 -3.30
C THR A 100 -12.83 -12.81 -2.01
N VAL A 101 -12.49 -12.19 -0.86
CA VAL A 101 -13.17 -12.45 0.41
C VAL A 101 -14.62 -11.95 0.37
N VAL A 102 -14.88 -10.74 -0.13
CA VAL A 102 -16.25 -10.21 -0.27
C VAL A 102 -17.10 -11.14 -1.13
N VAL A 103 -16.60 -11.55 -2.29
CA VAL A 103 -17.30 -12.50 -3.17
C VAL A 103 -17.56 -13.82 -2.46
N GLY A 104 -16.56 -14.39 -1.79
CA GLY A 104 -16.73 -15.63 -1.04
C GLY A 104 -17.75 -15.50 0.09
N ALA A 105 -17.73 -14.38 0.82
CA ALA A 105 -18.64 -14.11 1.92
C ALA A 105 -20.09 -13.88 1.48
N LEU A 106 -20.30 -13.42 0.24
CA LEU A 106 -21.64 -13.27 -0.34
C LEU A 106 -22.15 -14.58 -0.95
N LEU A 107 -21.27 -15.40 -1.53
CA LEU A 107 -21.64 -16.67 -2.17
C LEU A 107 -21.94 -17.80 -1.18
N TYR A 108 -21.18 -17.88 -0.08
CA TYR A 108 -21.24 -18.99 0.90
C TYR A 108 -21.83 -18.55 2.24
N ARG A 109 -22.80 -17.63 2.18
CA ARG A 109 -23.41 -16.99 3.33
C ARG A 109 -24.36 -17.91 4.09
#